data_AF-A0A8S2MYV2-F1
#
_entry.id   AF-A0A8S2MYV2-F1
#
_cell.length_a   1.000
_cell.length_b   1.000
_cell.length_c   1.000
_cell.angle_alpha   90.00
_cell.angle_beta   90.00
_cell.angle_gamma   90.00
#
_symmetry.space_group_name_H-M   'P 1'
#
loop_
_entity.id
_entity.type
_entity.pdbx_description
1 polymer ?
#
loop_
_entity_poly.entity_id
_entity_poly.type
_entity_poly.pdbx_seq_one_letter_code
_entity_poly.pdbx_strand_id
1 'polypeptide(L)'
;MKIKPTPTPSSEKLREQQENVDSTTAEEDFAQVCYDIIPWIKSNEKIDRQLISVSEPRLLLLIEDSMRPDDLSVDGTQAPHISQDTRLDNRVIDLRIPANQAIYRVEAGVCKIFRDTLDAKGFVEIHTPKIISATSEGGASVFQVTYFKSNAYLAQFPPFYKQMAVAADFGKVYTIEAVFRAESTNGHRDLTEFVGLGLEMAFGYHYQAVVDTIGDLFIQFVKGLPERLHLEYRESLTLLAEDGIQMGFEEDSSTDNERILGRIVKAKYHADFYILDEYPLTVRPFIQCLIQIILYDMFMRGEEILSGAERIHDPQLLVHYVKHHQINVNQIKSYIDAFRYGCPPHVGGNIGLERVVMLYLGLGNVRKATMFPRDPKRVTP
;
A
#
# COMPACT_ATOMS: atom_id res chain seq x y z
N MET A 1 37.17 30.06 -7.81
CA MET A 1 37.73 28.78 -7.34
C MET A 1 37.37 27.70 -8.36
N LYS A 2 38.31 27.28 -9.22
CA LYS A 2 38.08 26.18 -10.17
C LYS A 2 38.42 24.87 -9.46
N ILE A 3 37.41 24.07 -9.15
CA ILE A 3 37.57 22.74 -8.58
C ILE A 3 38.13 21.84 -9.69
N LYS A 4 39.36 21.32 -9.50
CA LYS A 4 39.92 20.29 -10.40
C LYS A 4 39.19 18.97 -10.13
N PRO A 5 38.78 18.21 -11.17
CA PRO A 5 38.22 16.89 -10.98
C PRO A 5 39.28 15.96 -10.39
N THR A 6 38.90 15.21 -9.37
CA THR A 6 39.66 14.09 -8.79
C THR A 6 39.84 13.04 -9.88
N PRO A 7 41.05 12.48 -10.09
CA PRO A 7 41.25 11.45 -11.10
C PRO A 7 40.45 10.20 -10.73
N THR A 8 39.54 9.80 -11.62
CA THR A 8 38.93 8.48 -11.63
C THR A 8 40.07 7.44 -11.74
N PRO A 9 40.02 6.30 -11.01
CA PRO A 9 41.02 5.25 -11.19
C PRO A 9 41.08 4.88 -12.67
N SER A 10 42.29 4.87 -13.25
CA SER A 10 42.48 4.48 -14.64
C SER A 10 41.91 3.08 -14.87
N SER A 11 41.32 2.85 -16.05
CA SER A 11 40.82 1.55 -16.50
C SER A 11 41.84 0.41 -16.38
N GLU A 12 43.12 0.72 -16.20
CA GLU A 12 44.19 -0.25 -15.94
C GLU A 12 44.13 -0.87 -14.53
N LYS A 13 43.71 -0.13 -13.49
CA LYS A 13 43.54 -0.73 -12.14
C LYS A 13 42.35 -1.68 -12.04
N LEU A 14 41.34 -1.49 -12.88
CA LEU A 14 40.22 -2.45 -13.04
C LEU A 14 40.64 -3.68 -13.88
N ARG A 15 41.68 -3.54 -14.72
CA ARG A 15 42.23 -4.65 -15.51
C ARG A 15 43.19 -5.53 -14.71
N GLU A 16 43.87 -5.03 -13.68
CA GLU A 16 44.75 -5.87 -12.85
C GLU A 16 43.99 -6.88 -11.95
N GLN A 17 42.65 -6.78 -11.83
CA GLN A 17 41.81 -7.82 -11.23
C GLN A 17 41.41 -8.94 -12.23
N GLN A 18 41.97 -8.95 -13.45
CA GLN A 18 41.56 -9.85 -14.55
C GLN A 18 42.31 -11.19 -14.63
N GLU A 19 43.21 -11.55 -13.73
CA GLU A 19 43.97 -12.80 -13.86
C GLU A 19 43.55 -13.88 -12.83
N ASN A 20 43.08 -15.01 -13.38
CA ASN A 20 42.81 -16.32 -12.75
C ASN A 20 41.64 -16.42 -11.75
N VAL A 21 40.42 -16.57 -12.30
CA VAL A 21 39.22 -16.99 -11.54
C VAL A 21 38.81 -18.41 -11.96
N ASP A 22 39.65 -19.42 -11.68
CA ASP A 22 39.27 -20.84 -11.82
C ASP A 22 38.93 -21.50 -10.47
N SER A 23 38.98 -20.79 -9.31
CA SER A 23 38.72 -21.42 -7.99
C SER A 23 38.20 -20.56 -6.83
N THR A 24 37.73 -19.32 -7.03
CA THR A 24 37.34 -18.43 -5.90
C THR A 24 36.08 -17.61 -6.14
N THR A 25 35.05 -18.17 -6.77
CA THR A 25 33.74 -17.50 -6.83
C THR A 25 32.88 -17.86 -5.63
N ALA A 26 32.42 -16.86 -4.88
CA ALA A 26 31.41 -17.04 -3.85
C ALA A 26 29.99 -17.09 -4.45
N GLU A 27 29.02 -17.62 -3.69
CA GLU A 27 27.67 -17.97 -4.16
C GLU A 27 26.88 -16.78 -4.73
N GLU A 28 27.26 -15.54 -4.38
CA GLU A 28 26.57 -14.30 -4.77
C GLU A 28 27.44 -13.29 -5.52
N ASP A 29 28.56 -13.76 -6.09
CA ASP A 29 29.39 -12.93 -6.95
C ASP A 29 28.66 -12.60 -8.27
N PHE A 30 28.76 -11.34 -8.70
CA PHE A 30 28.31 -10.96 -10.05
C PHE A 30 29.48 -11.13 -11.03
N ALA A 31 29.28 -11.97 -12.05
CA ALA A 31 30.25 -12.18 -13.12
C ALA A 31 29.65 -11.84 -14.49
N GLN A 32 30.43 -11.18 -15.33
CA GLN A 32 30.20 -11.11 -16.76
C GLN A 32 30.76 -12.37 -17.39
N VAL A 33 29.94 -13.08 -18.15
CA VAL A 33 30.31 -14.34 -18.78
C VAL A 33 30.24 -14.17 -20.30
N CYS A 34 31.38 -14.31 -20.98
CA CYS A 34 31.45 -14.32 -22.44
C CYS A 34 31.66 -15.76 -22.92
N TYR A 35 30.73 -16.26 -23.73
CA TYR A 35 30.82 -17.61 -24.32
C TYR A 35 30.16 -17.65 -25.70
N ASP A 36 30.67 -18.53 -26.57
CA ASP A 36 30.06 -18.83 -27.86
C ASP A 36 28.96 -19.91 -27.69
N ILE A 37 27.81 -19.74 -28.34
CA ILE A 37 26.73 -20.74 -28.31
C ILE A 37 27.04 -21.83 -29.36
N ILE A 38 27.63 -22.95 -28.92
CA ILE A 38 28.03 -24.07 -29.78
C ILE A 38 27.07 -25.26 -29.60
N PRO A 39 26.58 -25.91 -30.67
CA PRO A 39 25.79 -27.15 -30.56
C PRO A 39 26.56 -28.24 -29.79
N TRP A 40 25.84 -28.99 -28.95
CA TRP A 40 26.27 -29.90 -27.85
C TRP A 40 27.40 -30.92 -28.13
N ILE A 41 27.97 -30.98 -29.34
CA ILE A 41 28.86 -32.06 -29.77
C ILE A 41 30.35 -31.80 -29.44
N LYS A 42 30.78 -30.56 -29.14
CA LYS A 42 32.14 -30.31 -28.63
C LYS A 42 32.18 -29.02 -27.82
N SER A 43 32.63 -29.09 -26.57
CA SER A 43 33.70 -28.21 -26.06
C SER A 43 33.92 -28.35 -24.55
N ASN A 44 35.15 -28.69 -24.16
CA ASN A 44 35.77 -28.29 -22.89
C ASN A 44 36.33 -26.86 -23.01
N GLU A 45 35.60 -25.93 -23.66
CA GLU A 45 36.11 -24.57 -23.84
C GLU A 45 36.04 -23.79 -22.53
N LYS A 46 37.12 -23.05 -22.26
CA LYS A 46 37.22 -22.15 -21.11
C LYS A 46 36.18 -21.05 -21.27
N ILE A 47 35.20 -21.05 -20.38
CA ILE A 47 34.25 -19.96 -20.24
C ILE A 47 35.03 -18.79 -19.63
N ASP A 48 35.18 -17.69 -20.37
CA ASP A 48 35.81 -16.48 -19.85
C ASP A 48 34.83 -15.78 -18.89
N ARG A 49 35.19 -15.74 -17.61
CA ARG A 49 34.39 -15.15 -16.53
C ARG A 49 35.13 -13.94 -15.97
N GLN A 50 34.62 -12.75 -16.24
CA GLN A 50 35.10 -11.54 -15.61
C GLN A 50 34.25 -11.25 -14.38
N LEU A 51 34.85 -11.35 -13.19
CA LEU A 51 34.16 -10.98 -11.96
C LEU A 51 33.96 -9.46 -11.93
N ILE A 52 32.72 -9.01 -11.79
CA ILE A 52 32.34 -7.59 -11.75
C ILE A 52 32.30 -7.09 -10.30
N SER A 53 31.81 -7.93 -9.39
CA SER A 53 31.68 -7.61 -7.98
C SER A 53 31.83 -8.87 -7.14
N VAL A 54 32.77 -8.82 -6.19
CA VAL A 54 33.00 -9.88 -5.20
C VAL A 54 32.03 -9.67 -4.02
N SER A 55 31.39 -10.75 -3.57
CA SER A 55 30.58 -10.81 -2.36
C SER A 55 31.41 -11.25 -1.15
N GLU A 56 30.90 -11.05 0.06
CA GLU A 56 31.54 -11.61 1.26
C GLU A 56 31.55 -13.14 1.19
N PRO A 57 32.66 -13.82 1.56
CA PRO A 57 32.79 -15.28 1.43
C PRO A 57 31.75 -16.06 2.23
N ARG A 58 31.19 -15.45 3.28
CA ARG A 58 30.14 -16.01 4.11
C ARG A 58 29.02 -15.00 4.25
N LEU A 59 27.90 -15.31 3.60
CA LEU A 59 26.69 -14.50 3.70
C LEU A 59 26.06 -14.65 5.08
N LEU A 60 25.41 -13.58 5.54
CA LEU A 60 24.60 -13.58 6.76
C LEU A 60 23.35 -14.45 6.61
N LEU A 61 22.94 -14.70 5.37
CA LEU A 61 21.75 -15.44 4.97
C LEU A 61 22.01 -16.13 3.63
N LEU A 62 21.70 -17.42 3.52
CA LEU A 62 21.70 -18.12 2.24
C LEU A 62 20.34 -17.97 1.54
N ILE A 63 20.35 -17.78 0.22
CA ILE A 63 19.12 -17.65 -0.56
C ILE A 63 18.31 -18.95 -0.48
N GLU A 64 18.95 -20.10 -0.59
CA GLU A 64 18.30 -21.41 -0.54
C GLU A 64 17.55 -21.65 0.77
N ASP A 65 18.14 -21.26 1.90
CA ASP A 65 17.49 -21.39 3.20
C ASP A 65 16.22 -20.53 3.26
N SER A 66 16.25 -19.34 2.66
CA SER A 66 15.15 -18.39 2.66
C SER A 66 14.02 -18.77 1.68
N MET A 67 14.34 -19.61 0.69
CA MET A 67 13.39 -20.20 -0.25
C MET A 67 12.56 -21.34 0.35
N ARG A 68 12.99 -21.93 1.48
CA ARG A 68 12.29 -23.07 2.07
C ARG A 68 10.93 -22.65 2.64
N PRO A 69 9.88 -23.46 2.42
CA PRO A 69 8.61 -23.29 3.12
C PRO A 69 8.79 -23.37 4.64
N ASP A 70 8.01 -22.59 5.38
CA ASP A 70 8.09 -22.51 6.84
C ASP A 70 7.71 -23.83 7.53
N ASP A 71 6.90 -24.66 6.85
CA ASP A 71 6.38 -25.95 7.29
C ASP A 71 7.16 -27.16 6.74
N LEU A 72 8.29 -26.93 6.06
CA LEU A 72 9.08 -28.02 5.51
C LEU A 72 9.65 -28.90 6.63
N SER A 73 9.29 -30.18 6.60
CA SER A 73 9.90 -31.22 7.42
C SER A 73 10.64 -32.21 6.55
N VAL A 74 11.83 -32.59 6.99
CA VAL A 74 12.68 -33.61 6.36
C VAL A 74 12.85 -34.73 7.39
N ASP A 75 12.42 -35.94 7.05
CA ASP A 75 12.50 -37.13 7.92
C ASP A 75 11.92 -36.92 9.33
N GLY A 76 10.81 -36.19 9.43
CA GLY A 76 10.14 -35.90 10.70
C GLY A 76 10.82 -34.82 11.56
N THR A 77 11.90 -34.21 11.05
CA THR A 77 12.57 -33.07 11.68
C THR A 77 12.23 -31.79 10.92
N GLN A 78 11.87 -30.73 11.64
CA GLN A 78 11.61 -29.43 11.00
C GLN A 78 12.91 -28.90 10.38
N ALA A 79 12.87 -28.53 9.11
CA ALA A 79 14.03 -27.93 8.44
C ALA A 79 14.37 -26.59 9.11
N PRO A 80 15.65 -26.15 9.06
CA PRO A 80 16.04 -24.85 9.60
C PRO A 80 15.20 -23.74 8.98
N HIS A 81 14.48 -23.02 9.84
CA HIS A 81 13.63 -21.88 9.46
C HIS A 81 14.33 -20.57 9.76
N ILE A 82 14.29 -19.64 8.81
CA ILE A 82 14.74 -18.27 9.03
C ILE A 82 13.54 -17.42 9.39
N SER A 83 13.57 -16.86 10.60
CA SER A 83 12.55 -15.95 11.10
C SER A 83 12.36 -14.73 10.19
N GLN A 84 11.15 -14.19 10.18
CA GLN A 84 10.84 -13.01 9.38
C GLN A 84 11.74 -11.82 9.74
N ASP A 85 12.03 -11.60 11.01
CA ASP A 85 12.91 -10.50 11.44
C ASP A 85 14.31 -10.64 10.88
N THR A 86 14.91 -11.83 10.90
CA THR A 86 16.24 -12.07 10.30
C THR A 86 16.24 -11.80 8.79
N ARG A 87 15.17 -12.17 8.08
CA ARG A 87 15.01 -11.87 6.65
C ARG A 87 14.92 -10.36 6.40
N LEU A 88 14.17 -9.63 7.23
CA LEU A 88 14.01 -8.18 7.12
C LEU A 88 15.28 -7.42 7.54
N ASP A 89 16.06 -7.93 8.47
CA ASP A 89 17.36 -7.35 8.84
C ASP A 89 18.39 -7.51 7.71
N ASN A 90 18.24 -8.56 6.88
CA ASN A 90 19.09 -8.87 5.73
C ASN A 90 18.35 -8.67 4.39
N ARG A 91 17.46 -7.66 4.35
CA ARG A 91 16.44 -7.52 3.30
C ARG A 91 17.00 -7.53 1.88
N VAL A 92 18.17 -6.94 1.64
CA VAL A 92 18.77 -6.89 0.30
C VAL A 92 19.07 -8.29 -0.27
N ILE A 93 19.50 -9.23 0.57
CA ILE A 93 19.74 -10.62 0.15
C ILE A 93 18.40 -11.34 0.00
N ASP A 94 17.49 -11.18 0.96
CA ASP A 94 16.16 -11.79 0.93
C ASP A 94 15.38 -11.38 -0.34
N LEU A 95 15.49 -10.12 -0.79
CA LEU A 95 14.85 -9.64 -2.02
C LEU A 95 15.34 -10.33 -3.30
N ARG A 96 16.47 -11.05 -3.29
CA ARG A 96 16.97 -11.80 -4.46
C ARG A 96 16.19 -13.09 -4.74
N ILE A 97 15.46 -13.59 -3.74
CA ILE A 97 14.67 -14.82 -3.86
C ILE A 97 13.60 -14.66 -4.96
N PRO A 98 13.37 -15.67 -5.83
CA PRO A 98 12.38 -15.61 -6.90
C PRO A 98 10.97 -15.22 -6.44
N ALA A 99 10.55 -15.67 -5.24
CA ALA A 99 9.25 -15.32 -4.66
C ALA A 99 9.14 -13.82 -4.37
N ASN A 100 10.13 -13.22 -3.69
CA ASN A 100 10.16 -11.78 -3.43
C ASN A 100 10.23 -10.99 -4.74
N GLN A 101 11.08 -11.42 -5.67
CA GLN A 101 11.16 -10.85 -7.03
C GLN A 101 9.80 -10.85 -7.74
N ALA A 102 9.00 -11.91 -7.60
CA ALA A 102 7.65 -11.98 -8.16
C ALA A 102 6.67 -11.04 -7.44
N ILE A 103 6.69 -11.01 -6.10
CA ILE A 103 5.82 -10.14 -5.28
C ILE A 103 5.96 -8.67 -5.71
N TYR A 104 7.18 -8.15 -5.84
CA TYR A 104 7.39 -6.75 -6.22
C TYR A 104 7.06 -6.44 -7.69
N ARG A 105 7.12 -7.43 -8.57
CA ARG A 105 6.61 -7.28 -9.95
C ARG A 105 5.08 -7.24 -9.96
N VAL A 106 4.41 -8.01 -9.11
CA VAL A 106 2.95 -7.94 -8.92
C VAL A 106 2.56 -6.58 -8.36
N GLU A 107 3.23 -6.10 -7.31
CA GLU A 107 3.00 -4.76 -6.73
C GLU A 107 3.16 -3.65 -7.78
N ALA A 108 4.23 -3.68 -8.58
CA ALA A 108 4.42 -2.74 -9.69
C ALA A 108 3.30 -2.84 -10.73
N GLY A 109 2.83 -4.06 -11.00
CA GLY A 109 1.68 -4.33 -11.86
C GLY A 109 0.39 -3.71 -11.34
N VAL A 110 0.11 -3.79 -10.03
CA VAL A 110 -1.05 -3.15 -9.38
C VAL A 110 -1.02 -1.65 -9.59
N CYS A 111 0.12 -1.00 -9.33
CA CYS A 111 0.28 0.45 -9.59
C CYS A 111 0.09 0.81 -11.06
N LYS A 112 0.58 -0.03 -11.98
CA LYS A 112 0.37 0.19 -13.42
C LYS A 112 -1.10 0.09 -13.79
N ILE A 113 -1.81 -0.94 -13.36
CA ILE A 113 -3.24 -1.12 -13.64
C ILE A 113 -4.04 0.04 -13.03
N PHE A 114 -3.65 0.52 -11.85
CA PHE A 114 -4.29 1.67 -11.20
C PHE A 114 -4.23 2.92 -12.08
N ARG A 115 -3.02 3.29 -12.52
CA ARG A 115 -2.82 4.43 -13.43
C ARG A 115 -3.56 4.22 -14.75
N ASP A 116 -3.29 3.11 -15.44
CA ASP A 116 -3.86 2.85 -16.77
C ASP A 116 -5.40 2.89 -16.75
N THR A 117 -6.04 2.36 -15.70
CA THR A 117 -7.51 2.35 -15.56
C THR A 117 -8.07 3.74 -15.30
N LEU A 118 -7.43 4.53 -14.43
CA LEU A 118 -7.89 5.87 -14.09
C LEU A 118 -7.61 6.87 -15.21
N ASP A 119 -6.47 6.76 -15.88
CA ASP A 119 -6.12 7.53 -17.08
C ASP A 119 -7.15 7.31 -18.19
N ALA A 120 -7.54 6.05 -18.43
CA ALA A 120 -8.58 5.71 -19.41
C ALA A 120 -9.95 6.31 -19.05
N LYS A 121 -10.21 6.59 -17.77
CA LYS A 121 -11.44 7.25 -17.26
C LYS A 121 -11.30 8.78 -17.14
N GLY A 122 -10.16 9.33 -17.59
CA GLY A 122 -9.89 10.77 -17.63
C GLY A 122 -9.51 11.38 -16.28
N PHE A 123 -8.93 10.59 -15.37
CA PHE A 123 -8.36 11.14 -14.14
C PHE A 123 -7.00 11.81 -14.41
N VAL A 124 -6.60 12.71 -13.51
CA VAL A 124 -5.29 13.37 -13.53
C VAL A 124 -4.49 12.94 -12.30
N GLU A 125 -3.28 12.43 -12.51
CA GLU A 125 -2.32 12.19 -11.43
C GLU A 125 -1.85 13.52 -10.84
N ILE A 126 -1.97 13.67 -9.52
CA ILE A 126 -1.48 14.84 -8.79
C ILE A 126 -0.46 14.42 -7.73
N HIS A 127 0.40 15.36 -7.33
CA HIS A 127 1.40 15.15 -6.29
C HIS A 127 1.18 16.15 -5.16
N THR A 128 0.84 15.64 -3.97
CA THR A 128 0.46 16.46 -2.82
C THR A 128 1.57 16.50 -1.76
N PRO A 129 1.69 17.57 -0.96
CA PRO A 129 2.68 17.62 0.10
C PRO A 129 2.35 16.64 1.23
N LYS A 130 3.38 16.10 1.87
CA LYS A 130 3.28 15.17 3.00
C LYS A 130 3.53 15.80 4.36
N ILE A 131 4.04 17.03 4.36
CA ILE A 131 4.23 17.84 5.55
C ILE A 131 3.06 18.82 5.63
N ILE A 132 2.32 18.78 6.74
CA ILE A 132 1.14 19.61 6.99
C ILE A 132 1.33 20.43 8.27
N SER A 133 0.73 21.63 8.30
CA SER A 133 0.87 22.57 9.41
C SER A 133 0.01 22.23 10.63
N ALA A 134 -1.01 21.40 10.46
CA ALA A 134 -1.93 21.00 11.51
C ALA A 134 -2.37 19.56 11.30
N THR A 135 -2.80 18.90 12.37
CA THR A 135 -3.34 17.55 12.33
C THR A 135 -4.67 17.55 11.58
N SER A 136 -4.78 16.71 10.55
CA SER A 136 -6.02 16.56 9.76
C SER A 136 -7.14 15.87 10.53
N GLU A 137 -6.79 15.04 11.52
CA GLU A 137 -7.71 14.25 12.31
C GLU A 137 -7.46 14.51 13.80
N GLY A 138 -8.32 15.34 14.42
CA GLY A 138 -8.22 15.74 15.82
C GLY A 138 -8.47 14.60 16.82
N GLY A 139 -7.56 13.64 16.88
CA GLY A 139 -7.69 12.48 17.78
C GLY A 139 -6.74 11.32 17.46
N ALA A 140 -6.20 11.27 16.24
CA ALA A 140 -5.25 10.25 15.84
C ALA A 140 -3.80 10.66 16.18
N SER A 141 -2.99 9.69 16.59
CA SER A 141 -1.56 9.91 16.82
C SER A 141 -0.85 10.25 15.51
N VAL A 142 -0.27 11.45 15.42
CA VAL A 142 0.47 11.94 14.24
C VAL A 142 1.98 11.94 14.47
N PHE A 143 2.76 11.76 13.41
CA PHE A 143 4.19 12.02 13.48
C PHE A 143 4.45 13.53 13.41
N GLN A 144 5.04 14.07 14.47
CA GLN A 144 5.51 15.44 14.50
C GLN A 144 6.95 15.52 13.97
N VAL A 145 7.20 16.48 13.10
CA VAL A 145 8.53 16.80 12.58
C VAL A 145 8.90 18.24 12.93
N THR A 146 10.16 18.46 13.28
CA THR A 146 10.70 19.81 13.47
C THR A 146 10.78 20.50 12.12
N TYR A 147 10.04 21.60 11.96
CA TYR A 147 9.98 22.39 10.74
C TYR A 147 10.55 23.78 10.98
N PHE A 148 11.88 23.89 10.86
CA PHE A 148 12.66 25.09 11.20
C PHE A 148 12.39 25.56 12.64
N LYS A 149 11.74 26.72 12.81
CA LYS A 149 11.38 27.30 14.11
C LYS A 149 9.98 26.92 14.59
N SER A 150 9.32 26.02 13.87
CA SER A 150 7.94 25.59 14.10
C SER A 150 7.83 24.07 14.06
N ASN A 151 6.65 23.55 14.38
CA ASN A 151 6.33 22.14 14.20
C ASN A 151 5.53 21.96 12.92
N ALA A 152 5.73 20.83 12.26
CA ALA A 152 4.84 20.33 11.24
C ALA A 152 4.56 18.85 11.51
N TYR A 153 3.67 18.26 10.72
CA TYR A 153 3.20 16.90 10.92
C TYR A 153 3.24 16.13 9.60
N LEU A 154 3.45 14.81 9.66
CA LEU A 154 3.28 13.96 8.49
C LEU A 154 1.80 13.67 8.26
N ALA A 155 1.35 13.82 7.02
CA ALA A 155 -0.03 13.58 6.64
C ALA A 155 -0.36 12.09 6.75
N GLN A 156 -1.37 11.76 7.57
CA GLN A 156 -1.72 10.35 7.76
C GLN A 156 -2.42 9.75 6.57
N PHE A 157 -3.34 10.50 6.00
CA PHE A 157 -3.85 10.38 4.65
C PHE A 157 -4.21 11.81 4.27
N PRO A 158 -3.88 12.34 3.08
CA PRO A 158 -4.21 13.73 2.76
C PRO A 158 -5.51 13.84 1.93
N PRO A 159 -6.71 13.57 2.49
CA PRO A 159 -7.94 13.74 1.72
C PRO A 159 -8.14 15.20 1.30
N PHE A 160 -7.67 16.15 2.12
CA PHE A 160 -7.87 17.58 1.88
C PHE A 160 -7.32 18.06 0.53
N TYR A 161 -6.10 17.65 0.16
CA TYR A 161 -5.49 18.16 -1.09
C TYR A 161 -6.19 17.61 -2.33
N LYS A 162 -6.67 16.36 -2.29
CA LYS A 162 -7.46 15.79 -3.40
C LYS A 162 -8.80 16.51 -3.55
N GLN A 163 -9.49 16.77 -2.45
CA GLN A 163 -10.76 17.51 -2.46
C GLN A 163 -10.57 18.97 -2.89
N MET A 164 -9.49 19.62 -2.45
CA MET A 164 -9.13 20.95 -2.93
C MET A 164 -8.79 20.97 -4.42
N ALA A 165 -8.20 19.89 -4.96
CA ALA A 165 -7.99 19.75 -6.40
C ALA A 165 -9.33 19.61 -7.15
N VAL A 166 -10.30 18.89 -6.59
CA VAL A 166 -11.66 18.86 -7.14
C VAL A 166 -12.31 20.25 -7.12
N ALA A 167 -12.16 21.00 -6.02
CA ALA A 167 -12.60 22.40 -5.93
C ALA A 167 -11.84 23.34 -6.88
N ALA A 168 -10.69 22.92 -7.39
CA ALA A 168 -9.88 23.65 -8.37
C ALA A 168 -10.11 23.16 -9.81
N ASP A 169 -11.31 22.66 -10.10
CA ASP A 169 -11.79 22.23 -11.43
C ASP A 169 -11.06 21.03 -12.06
N PHE A 170 -10.23 20.29 -11.32
CA PHE A 170 -9.63 19.06 -11.87
C PHE A 170 -10.67 17.97 -12.13
N GLY A 171 -11.79 17.98 -11.39
CA GLY A 171 -12.90 17.02 -11.54
C GLY A 171 -12.57 15.60 -11.06
N LYS A 172 -11.54 14.96 -11.61
CA LYS A 172 -11.11 13.59 -11.31
C LYS A 172 -9.61 13.53 -11.08
N VAL A 173 -9.18 13.16 -9.88
CA VAL A 173 -7.76 13.12 -9.51
C VAL A 173 -7.40 11.83 -8.80
N TYR A 174 -6.14 11.42 -8.94
CA TYR A 174 -5.57 10.34 -8.14
C TYR A 174 -4.15 10.64 -7.67
N THR A 175 -3.72 9.93 -6.63
CA THR A 175 -2.38 9.97 -6.04
C THR A 175 -1.86 8.56 -5.82
N ILE A 176 -0.55 8.36 -6.02
CA ILE A 176 0.20 7.20 -5.53
C ILE A 176 1.30 7.76 -4.64
N GLU A 177 1.15 7.62 -3.33
CA GLU A 177 1.95 8.42 -2.40
C GLU A 177 2.20 7.74 -1.06
N ALA A 178 3.23 8.17 -0.34
CA ALA A 178 3.50 7.69 1.00
C ALA A 178 2.42 8.18 1.98
N VAL A 179 2.03 7.28 2.89
CA VAL A 179 0.96 7.42 3.87
C VAL A 179 1.52 7.00 5.23
N PHE A 180 1.24 7.77 6.27
CA PHE A 180 1.87 7.58 7.58
C PHE A 180 0.83 7.28 8.67
N ARG A 181 1.04 6.26 9.50
CA ARG A 181 0.19 6.03 10.68
C ARG A 181 1.06 5.99 11.92
N ALA A 182 0.78 6.86 12.89
CA ALA A 182 1.55 6.91 14.14
C ALA A 182 0.87 6.16 15.29
N GLU A 183 0.02 5.19 14.96
CA GLU A 183 -0.52 4.22 15.91
C GLU A 183 0.63 3.32 16.43
N SER A 184 0.57 2.95 17.71
CA SER A 184 1.58 2.07 18.33
C SER A 184 1.30 0.58 18.14
N THR A 185 0.25 0.25 17.39
CA THR A 185 -0.13 -1.12 17.02
C THR A 185 0.97 -1.75 16.17
N ASN A 186 1.29 -3.01 16.46
CA ASN A 186 2.35 -3.75 15.79
C ASN A 186 1.86 -5.15 15.40
N GLY A 187 0.69 -5.21 14.77
CA GLY A 187 0.13 -6.44 14.22
C GLY A 187 0.77 -6.84 12.88
N HIS A 188 0.33 -7.98 12.35
CA HIS A 188 0.76 -8.48 11.04
C HIS A 188 0.21 -7.68 9.86
N ARG A 189 -0.74 -6.77 10.10
CA ARG A 189 -1.37 -5.92 9.08
C ARG A 189 -0.97 -4.46 9.15
N ASP A 190 -0.26 -4.07 10.22
CA ASP A 190 -0.01 -2.67 10.54
C ASP A 190 1.39 -2.26 10.06
N LEU A 191 1.45 -1.08 9.44
CA LEU A 191 2.67 -0.37 9.05
C LEU A 191 2.55 1.09 9.50
N THR A 192 3.69 1.69 9.84
CA THR A 192 3.75 3.13 10.17
C THR A 192 3.98 4.00 8.94
N GLU A 193 4.50 3.42 7.85
CA GLU A 193 4.65 4.02 6.54
C GLU A 193 4.30 2.99 5.47
N PHE A 194 3.46 3.36 4.51
CA PHE A 194 3.04 2.51 3.40
C PHE A 194 2.63 3.35 2.18
N VAL A 195 2.38 2.71 1.04
CA VAL A 195 1.94 3.40 -0.20
C VAL A 195 0.42 3.38 -0.30
N GLY A 196 -0.16 4.58 -0.35
CA GLY A 196 -1.58 4.78 -0.62
C GLY A 196 -1.86 5.01 -2.10
N LEU A 197 -2.90 4.35 -2.61
CA LEU A 197 -3.52 4.66 -3.90
C LEU A 197 -4.82 5.42 -3.60
N GLY A 198 -4.78 6.74 -3.72
CA GLY A 198 -5.91 7.62 -3.41
C GLY A 198 -6.58 8.11 -4.69
N LEU A 199 -7.90 8.23 -4.68
CA LEU A 199 -8.64 8.93 -5.74
C LEU A 199 -9.75 9.81 -5.18
N GLU A 200 -10.15 10.81 -5.94
CA GLU A 200 -11.28 11.70 -5.66
C GLU A 200 -11.92 12.11 -6.98
N MET A 201 -13.25 12.08 -7.04
CA MET A 201 -14.00 12.36 -8.26
C MET A 201 -15.26 13.15 -7.96
N ALA A 202 -15.44 14.26 -8.68
CA ALA A 202 -16.71 14.96 -8.79
C ALA A 202 -17.73 14.11 -9.55
N PHE A 203 -18.98 14.15 -9.10
CA PHE A 203 -20.08 13.44 -9.73
C PHE A 203 -21.29 14.34 -9.96
N GLY A 204 -22.15 13.93 -10.92
CA GLY A 204 -23.34 14.71 -11.29
C GLY A 204 -24.51 14.50 -10.35
N TYR A 205 -25.00 13.25 -10.23
CA TYR A 205 -26.27 12.95 -9.56
C TYR A 205 -26.14 11.99 -8.38
N HIS A 206 -25.30 10.96 -8.47
CA HIS A 206 -25.22 9.92 -7.45
C HIS A 206 -23.80 9.41 -7.24
N TYR A 207 -23.40 9.24 -5.98
CA TYR A 207 -22.07 8.78 -5.56
C TYR A 207 -21.75 7.37 -6.08
N GLN A 208 -22.78 6.53 -6.31
CA GLN A 208 -22.65 5.17 -6.85
C GLN A 208 -21.80 5.11 -8.12
N ALA A 209 -21.86 6.13 -9.00
CA ALA A 209 -21.06 6.17 -10.22
C ALA A 209 -19.54 6.11 -9.93
N VAL A 210 -19.12 6.61 -8.77
CA VAL A 210 -17.72 6.54 -8.32
C VAL A 210 -17.44 5.24 -7.61
N VAL A 211 -18.34 4.74 -6.77
CA VAL A 211 -18.21 3.41 -6.14
C VAL A 211 -18.04 2.33 -7.21
N ASP A 212 -18.84 2.41 -8.27
CA ASP A 212 -18.77 1.59 -9.47
C ASP A 212 -17.43 1.71 -10.21
N THR A 213 -16.89 2.92 -10.31
CA THR A 213 -15.58 3.18 -10.91
C THR A 213 -14.45 2.54 -10.10
N ILE A 214 -14.56 2.56 -8.78
CA ILE A 214 -13.60 1.91 -7.87
C ILE A 214 -13.78 0.38 -7.92
N GLY A 215 -15.02 -0.12 -8.01
CA GLY A 215 -15.29 -1.54 -8.20
C GLY A 215 -14.70 -2.09 -9.50
N ASP A 216 -14.82 -1.34 -10.61
CA ASP A 216 -14.19 -1.68 -11.89
C ASP A 216 -12.67 -1.82 -11.78
N LEU A 217 -12.03 -0.91 -11.05
CA LEU A 217 -10.60 -0.94 -10.83
C LEU A 217 -10.17 -2.24 -10.14
N PHE A 218 -10.92 -2.69 -9.12
CA PHE A 218 -10.61 -3.95 -8.44
C PHE A 218 -10.87 -5.19 -9.30
N ILE A 219 -11.89 -5.16 -10.17
CA ILE A 219 -12.09 -6.22 -11.17
C ILE A 219 -10.92 -6.26 -12.16
N GLN A 220 -10.35 -5.11 -12.54
CA GLN A 220 -9.15 -5.06 -13.39
C GLN A 220 -7.89 -5.55 -12.66
N PHE A 221 -7.76 -5.28 -11.36
CA PHE A 221 -6.67 -5.83 -10.54
C PHE A 221 -6.71 -7.35 -10.47
N VAL A 222 -7.90 -7.94 -10.39
CA VAL A 222 -8.07 -9.38 -10.23
C VAL A 222 -8.87 -9.94 -11.40
N LYS A 223 -8.15 -10.36 -12.45
CA LYS A 223 -8.76 -11.11 -13.56
C LYS A 223 -9.51 -12.33 -13.03
N GLY A 224 -10.82 -12.35 -13.21
CA GLY A 224 -11.68 -13.48 -12.84
C GLY A 224 -12.48 -13.31 -11.55
N LEU A 225 -12.55 -12.11 -10.94
CA LEU A 225 -13.61 -11.84 -9.96
C LEU A 225 -15.00 -11.95 -10.63
N PRO A 226 -15.97 -12.65 -10.01
CA PRO A 226 -17.37 -12.53 -10.42
C PRO A 226 -17.88 -11.09 -10.22
N GLU A 227 -19.04 -10.81 -10.79
CA GLU A 227 -19.74 -9.51 -10.83
C GLU A 227 -19.67 -8.70 -9.51
N ARG A 228 -19.79 -7.36 -9.59
CA ARG A 228 -19.65 -6.44 -8.44
C ARG A 228 -20.62 -6.81 -7.31
N LEU A 229 -20.17 -7.58 -6.32
CA LEU A 229 -20.97 -7.88 -5.14
C LEU A 229 -21.02 -6.64 -4.26
N HIS A 230 -22.23 -6.11 -4.12
CA HIS A 230 -22.53 -4.92 -3.35
C HIS A 230 -23.54 -5.31 -2.27
N LEU A 231 -23.24 -4.96 -1.03
CA LEU A 231 -24.07 -5.25 0.14
C LEU A 231 -24.26 -3.96 0.93
N GLU A 232 -25.47 -3.68 1.38
CA GLU A 232 -25.72 -2.61 2.34
C GLU A 232 -25.25 -3.03 3.74
N TYR A 233 -24.88 -2.06 4.59
CA TYR A 233 -24.48 -2.31 5.98
C TYR A 233 -25.52 -3.15 6.73
N ARG A 234 -26.82 -2.88 6.51
CA ARG A 234 -27.93 -3.62 7.12
C ARG A 234 -27.98 -5.09 6.69
N GLU A 235 -27.64 -5.38 5.44
CA GLU A 235 -27.57 -6.74 4.93
C GLU A 235 -26.42 -7.49 5.61
N SER A 236 -25.28 -6.82 5.83
CA SER A 236 -24.15 -7.44 6.55
C SER A 236 -24.52 -7.84 7.99
N LEU A 237 -25.31 -7.02 8.69
CA LEU A 237 -25.81 -7.35 10.04
C LEU A 237 -26.74 -8.55 10.00
N THR A 238 -27.57 -8.67 8.96
CA THR A 238 -28.46 -9.82 8.79
C THR A 238 -27.64 -11.10 8.53
N LEU A 239 -26.62 -11.04 7.67
CA LEU A 239 -25.71 -12.16 7.40
C LEU A 239 -24.96 -12.60 8.67
N LEU A 240 -24.47 -11.64 9.46
CA LEU A 240 -23.81 -11.93 10.73
C LEU A 240 -24.78 -12.55 11.76
N ALA A 241 -26.02 -12.05 11.82
CA ALA A 241 -27.06 -12.59 12.68
C ALA A 241 -27.44 -14.04 12.32
N GLU A 242 -27.47 -14.39 11.03
CA GLU A 242 -27.67 -15.77 10.54
C GLU A 242 -26.58 -16.74 11.03
N ASP A 243 -25.36 -16.25 11.25
CA ASP A 243 -24.21 -17.03 11.77
C ASP A 243 -24.06 -16.92 13.31
N GLY A 244 -25.05 -16.31 13.99
CA GLY A 244 -25.10 -16.21 15.46
C GLY A 244 -24.37 -15.00 16.05
N ILE A 245 -23.89 -14.07 15.23
CA ILE A 245 -23.25 -12.82 15.68
C ILE A 245 -24.30 -11.70 15.68
N GLN A 246 -24.74 -11.28 16.87
CA GLN A 246 -25.65 -10.15 17.02
C GLN A 246 -24.86 -8.86 17.17
N MET A 247 -25.14 -7.88 16.31
CA MET A 247 -24.54 -6.55 16.34
C MET A 247 -25.62 -5.47 16.22
N GLY A 248 -25.43 -4.37 16.95
CA GLY A 248 -26.26 -3.18 16.83
C GLY A 248 -26.01 -2.45 15.51
N PHE A 249 -27.01 -1.71 15.01
CA PHE A 249 -26.86 -0.93 13.77
C PHE A 249 -25.81 0.16 13.89
N GLU A 250 -25.58 0.73 15.07
CA GLU A 250 -24.60 1.80 15.29
C GLU A 250 -23.24 1.29 15.80
N GLU A 251 -23.06 -0.03 15.90
CA GLU A 251 -21.82 -0.63 16.37
C GLU A 251 -20.82 -0.79 15.23
N ASP A 252 -19.55 -0.45 15.46
CA ASP A 252 -18.47 -0.69 14.51
C ASP A 252 -18.08 -2.16 14.47
N SER A 253 -17.76 -2.66 13.27
CA SER A 253 -17.42 -4.06 13.09
C SER A 253 -16.00 -4.31 13.59
N SER A 254 -15.86 -5.25 14.54
CA SER A 254 -14.54 -5.74 14.93
C SER A 254 -13.87 -6.46 13.75
N THR A 255 -12.53 -6.50 13.75
CA THR A 255 -11.76 -7.26 12.75
C THR A 255 -12.17 -8.74 12.67
N ASP A 256 -12.59 -9.34 13.78
CA ASP A 256 -13.06 -10.73 13.78
C ASP A 256 -14.42 -10.85 13.09
N ASN A 257 -15.33 -9.90 13.30
CA ASN A 257 -16.62 -9.85 12.62
C ASN A 257 -16.46 -9.61 11.12
N GLU A 258 -15.52 -8.75 10.70
CA GLU A 258 -15.19 -8.56 9.27
C GLU A 258 -14.72 -9.86 8.61
N ARG A 259 -13.88 -10.64 9.31
CA ARG A 259 -13.42 -11.95 8.82
C ARG A 259 -14.54 -12.98 8.78
N ILE A 260 -15.43 -12.98 9.77
CA ILE A 260 -16.62 -13.84 9.78
C ILE A 260 -17.50 -13.49 8.58
N LEU A 261 -17.80 -12.22 8.38
CA LEU A 261 -18.58 -11.72 7.24
C LEU A 261 -17.94 -12.13 5.91
N GLY A 262 -16.62 -11.96 5.77
CA GLY A 262 -15.90 -12.39 4.57
C GLY A 262 -16.01 -13.90 4.31
N ARG A 263 -15.99 -14.74 5.34
CA ARG A 263 -16.23 -16.19 5.20
C ARG A 263 -17.66 -16.49 4.76
N ILE A 264 -18.65 -15.79 5.31
CA ILE A 264 -20.06 -15.94 4.93
C ILE A 264 -20.26 -15.52 3.47
N VAL A 265 -19.72 -14.36 3.08
CA VAL A 265 -19.78 -13.85 1.71
C VAL A 265 -19.14 -14.84 0.73
N LYS A 266 -17.97 -15.39 1.07
CA LYS A 266 -17.32 -16.40 0.25
C LYS A 266 -18.15 -17.68 0.12
N ALA A 267 -18.78 -18.13 1.19
CA ALA A 267 -19.60 -19.34 1.19
C ALA A 267 -20.91 -19.17 0.40
N LYS A 268 -21.56 -17.99 0.54
CA LYS A 268 -22.88 -17.69 -0.03
C LYS A 268 -22.81 -17.20 -1.48
N TYR A 269 -21.83 -16.35 -1.79
CA TYR A 269 -21.72 -15.65 -3.07
C TYR A 269 -20.50 -16.06 -3.90
N HIS A 270 -19.64 -16.94 -3.39
CA HIS A 270 -18.39 -17.36 -4.06
C HIS A 270 -17.48 -16.17 -4.43
N ALA A 271 -17.52 -15.10 -3.63
CA ALA A 271 -16.77 -13.88 -3.85
C ALA A 271 -15.70 -13.69 -2.76
N ASP A 272 -14.46 -13.42 -3.18
CA ASP A 272 -13.37 -12.99 -2.29
C ASP A 272 -13.27 -11.45 -2.22
N PHE A 273 -14.08 -10.71 -2.97
CA PHE A 273 -14.14 -9.25 -2.99
C PHE A 273 -15.60 -8.80 -2.92
N TYR A 274 -15.90 -7.79 -2.10
CA TYR A 274 -17.22 -7.18 -2.02
C TYR A 274 -17.13 -5.73 -1.53
N ILE A 275 -18.17 -4.97 -1.86
CA ILE A 275 -18.38 -3.60 -1.42
C ILE A 275 -19.43 -3.62 -0.32
N LEU A 276 -19.17 -2.91 0.76
CA LEU A 276 -20.11 -2.69 1.84
C LEU A 276 -20.41 -1.19 1.92
N ASP A 277 -21.65 -0.78 1.69
CA ASP A 277 -22.04 0.62 1.64
C ASP A 277 -23.14 0.96 2.65
N GLU A 278 -23.58 2.22 2.65
CA GLU A 278 -24.59 2.75 3.59
C GLU A 278 -24.26 2.53 5.08
N TYR A 279 -22.97 2.63 5.43
CA TYR A 279 -22.58 2.62 6.84
C TYR A 279 -23.27 3.77 7.60
N PRO A 280 -23.74 3.53 8.83
CA PRO A 280 -24.23 4.60 9.67
C PRO A 280 -23.10 5.55 10.03
N LEU A 281 -23.39 6.83 9.96
CA LEU A 281 -22.46 7.91 10.29
C LEU A 281 -21.85 7.78 11.70
N THR A 282 -22.56 7.15 12.64
CA THR A 282 -22.14 6.93 14.03
C THR A 282 -21.04 5.89 14.19
N VAL A 283 -20.84 5.00 13.21
CA VAL A 283 -19.91 3.87 13.29
C VAL A 283 -18.45 4.31 13.17
N ARG A 284 -18.17 5.42 12.48
CA ARG A 284 -16.80 5.90 12.26
C ARG A 284 -16.34 6.88 13.33
N PRO A 285 -15.01 6.99 13.58
CA PRO A 285 -14.46 8.02 14.44
C PRO A 285 -15.05 9.37 14.07
N PHE A 286 -15.55 10.08 15.09
CA PHE A 286 -16.44 11.22 14.94
C PHE A 286 -15.95 12.29 13.94
N ILE A 287 -14.64 12.44 13.73
CA ILE A 287 -14.03 13.45 12.84
C ILE A 287 -14.11 13.08 11.35
N GLN A 288 -14.02 11.80 11.00
CA GLN A 288 -14.18 11.35 9.61
C GLN A 288 -15.61 11.60 9.13
N CYS A 289 -16.59 11.31 9.98
CA CYS A 289 -18.00 11.57 9.73
C CYS A 289 -18.33 13.05 9.44
N LEU A 290 -17.56 14.01 9.97
CA LEU A 290 -17.89 15.46 9.88
C LEU A 290 -17.76 16.04 8.49
N ILE A 291 -17.06 15.32 7.64
CA ILE A 291 -16.78 15.70 6.27
C ILE A 291 -17.37 14.68 5.30
N GLN A 292 -18.21 13.75 5.77
CA GLN A 292 -18.74 12.64 4.99
C GLN A 292 -20.28 12.54 5.08
N ILE A 293 -20.94 12.27 3.96
CA ILE A 293 -22.41 12.09 3.90
C ILE A 293 -22.77 10.60 3.80
N ILE A 294 -22.00 9.86 3.00
CA ILE A 294 -22.18 8.42 2.78
C ILE A 294 -20.81 7.76 2.89
N LEU A 295 -20.79 6.60 3.54
CA LEU A 295 -19.60 5.83 3.86
C LEU A 295 -19.68 4.46 3.17
N TYR A 296 -18.57 4.03 2.58
CA TYR A 296 -18.46 2.69 2.02
C TYR A 296 -17.04 2.15 2.21
N ASP A 297 -16.96 0.85 2.36
CA ASP A 297 -15.71 0.11 2.42
C ASP A 297 -15.67 -0.94 1.32
N MET A 298 -14.47 -1.35 0.94
CA MET A 298 -14.27 -2.52 0.11
C MET A 298 -13.42 -3.53 0.84
N PHE A 299 -13.80 -4.79 0.72
CA PHE A 299 -13.18 -5.90 1.43
C PHE A 299 -12.57 -6.88 0.44
N MET A 300 -11.43 -7.44 0.81
CA MET A 300 -10.81 -8.56 0.13
C MET A 300 -10.48 -9.65 1.15
N ARG A 301 -10.97 -10.87 0.91
CA ARG A 301 -10.84 -12.02 1.81
C ARG A 301 -11.25 -11.72 3.26
N GLY A 302 -12.28 -10.90 3.45
CA GLY A 302 -12.80 -10.52 4.77
C GLY A 302 -11.93 -9.53 5.53
N GLU A 303 -11.03 -8.81 4.86
CA GLU A 303 -10.30 -7.70 5.45
C GLU A 303 -10.51 -6.43 4.61
N GLU A 304 -10.74 -5.30 5.28
CA GLU A 304 -10.89 -3.98 4.63
C GLU A 304 -9.65 -3.66 3.79
N ILE A 305 -9.81 -3.14 2.58
CA ILE A 305 -8.71 -2.68 1.72
C ILE A 305 -8.86 -1.25 1.23
N LEU A 306 -10.10 -0.75 1.25
CA LEU A 306 -10.43 0.63 0.94
C LEU A 306 -11.49 1.10 1.91
N SER A 307 -11.33 2.33 2.38
CA SER A 307 -12.42 3.12 2.93
C SER A 307 -12.62 4.37 2.08
N GLY A 308 -13.87 4.67 1.79
CA GLY A 308 -14.28 5.75 0.92
C GLY A 308 -15.56 6.42 1.41
N ALA A 309 -15.80 7.63 0.90
CA ALA A 309 -16.98 8.39 1.27
C ALA A 309 -17.28 9.55 0.33
N GLU A 310 -18.56 9.87 0.22
CA GLU A 310 -19.03 11.16 -0.28
C GLU A 310 -18.68 12.26 0.71
N ARG A 311 -18.19 13.39 0.21
CA ARG A 311 -17.71 14.50 1.03
C ARG A 311 -18.68 15.67 1.09
N ILE A 312 -18.64 16.41 2.19
CA ILE A 312 -19.37 17.68 2.31
C ILE A 312 -18.68 18.73 1.44
N HIS A 313 -19.34 19.14 0.35
CA HIS A 313 -18.89 20.19 -0.55
C HIS A 313 -19.42 21.59 -0.16
N ASP A 314 -20.49 21.67 0.65
CA ASP A 314 -21.05 22.96 1.09
C ASP A 314 -20.24 23.54 2.27
N PRO A 315 -19.68 24.76 2.13
CA PRO A 315 -18.82 25.34 3.15
C PRO A 315 -19.58 25.74 4.43
N GLN A 316 -20.88 26.03 4.37
CA GLN A 316 -21.65 26.40 5.56
C GLN A 316 -21.94 25.18 6.42
N LEU A 317 -22.33 24.08 5.78
CA LEU A 317 -22.52 22.78 6.40
C LEU A 317 -21.20 22.26 6.99
N LEU A 318 -20.10 22.38 6.24
CA LEU A 318 -18.77 22.03 6.74
C LEU A 318 -18.40 22.82 8.00
N VAL A 319 -18.61 24.14 8.02
CA VAL A 319 -18.38 24.98 9.22
C VAL A 319 -19.31 24.60 10.37
N HIS A 320 -20.57 24.27 10.09
CA HIS A 320 -21.52 23.83 11.09
C HIS A 320 -21.03 22.57 11.81
N TYR A 321 -20.62 21.54 11.06
CA TYR A 321 -20.06 20.31 11.63
C TYR A 321 -18.74 20.58 12.36
N VAL A 322 -17.79 21.29 11.76
CA VAL A 322 -16.50 21.60 12.42
C VAL A 322 -16.71 22.27 13.79
N LYS A 323 -17.68 23.20 13.89
CA LYS A 323 -18.03 23.85 15.17
C LYS A 323 -18.75 22.91 16.14
N HIS A 324 -19.74 22.15 15.66
CA HIS A 324 -20.50 21.20 16.48
C HIS A 324 -19.56 20.21 17.20
N HIS A 325 -18.47 19.84 16.54
CA HIS A 325 -17.50 18.88 17.06
C HIS A 325 -16.25 19.52 17.67
N GLN A 326 -16.30 20.82 17.98
CA GLN A 326 -15.27 21.54 18.72
C GLN A 326 -13.89 21.53 18.03
N ILE A 327 -13.85 21.31 16.71
CA ILE A 327 -12.63 21.42 15.91
C ILE A 327 -12.34 22.91 15.71
N ASN A 328 -11.08 23.30 15.88
CA ASN A 328 -10.67 24.67 15.67
C ASN A 328 -10.69 25.00 14.17
N VAL A 329 -11.72 25.74 13.74
CA VAL A 329 -11.92 26.21 12.35
C VAL A 329 -10.67 26.87 11.77
N ASN A 330 -9.84 27.54 12.59
CA ASN A 330 -8.64 28.20 12.11
C ASN A 330 -7.56 27.22 11.63
N GLN A 331 -7.54 25.98 12.12
CA GLN A 331 -6.57 24.96 11.70
C GLN A 331 -6.82 24.45 10.29
N ILE A 332 -8.09 24.43 9.86
CA ILE A 332 -8.53 23.94 8.55
C ILE A 332 -9.13 25.05 7.68
N LYS A 333 -8.83 26.31 8.01
CA LYS A 333 -9.38 27.48 7.32
C LYS A 333 -9.11 27.45 5.82
N SER A 334 -7.87 27.15 5.42
CA SER A 334 -7.48 27.08 4.00
C SER A 334 -8.27 26.00 3.24
N TYR A 335 -8.57 24.89 3.90
CA TYR A 335 -9.38 23.82 3.33
C TYR A 335 -10.84 24.27 3.17
N ILE A 336 -11.47 24.82 4.22
CA ILE A 336 -12.85 25.35 4.16
C ILE A 336 -12.98 26.45 3.10
N ASP A 337 -11.99 27.35 3.03
CA ASP A 337 -11.99 28.45 2.07
C ASP A 337 -11.94 27.95 0.63
N ALA A 338 -11.33 26.79 0.35
CA ALA A 338 -11.30 26.23 -1.00
C ALA A 338 -12.72 25.95 -1.53
N PHE A 339 -13.64 25.46 -0.69
CA PHE A 339 -15.03 25.17 -1.08
C PHE A 339 -15.88 26.44 -1.23
N ARG A 340 -15.45 27.58 -0.68
CA ARG A 340 -16.18 28.86 -0.82
C ARG A 340 -16.15 29.41 -2.24
N TYR A 341 -15.20 28.97 -3.06
CA TYR A 341 -15.11 29.35 -4.46
C TYR A 341 -15.98 28.48 -5.38
N GLY A 342 -16.81 27.61 -4.80
CA GLY A 342 -17.61 26.62 -5.51
C GLY A 342 -16.88 25.28 -5.54
N CYS A 343 -17.59 24.22 -5.17
CA CYS A 343 -17.07 22.86 -5.25
C CYS A 343 -18.23 21.91 -5.60
N PRO A 344 -18.09 21.06 -6.63
CA PRO A 344 -19.12 20.09 -6.94
C PRO A 344 -19.19 18.98 -5.87
N PRO A 345 -20.33 18.26 -5.77
CA PRO A 345 -20.39 17.01 -5.03
C PRO A 345 -19.29 16.05 -5.49
N HIS A 346 -18.61 15.43 -4.53
CA HIS A 346 -17.46 14.57 -4.82
C HIS A 346 -17.33 13.45 -3.79
N VAL A 347 -16.72 12.37 -4.24
CA VAL A 347 -16.50 11.15 -3.46
C VAL A 347 -15.13 10.60 -3.82
N GLY A 348 -14.51 9.97 -2.84
CA GLY A 348 -13.18 9.43 -2.99
C GLY A 348 -12.94 8.27 -2.06
N GLY A 349 -11.91 7.51 -2.39
CA GLY A 349 -11.50 6.33 -1.66
C GLY A 349 -9.99 6.20 -1.65
N ASN A 350 -9.51 5.43 -0.69
CA ASN A 350 -8.10 5.29 -0.40
C ASN A 350 -7.77 3.81 -0.22
N ILE A 351 -6.79 3.32 -0.97
CA ILE A 351 -6.39 1.91 -0.99
C ILE A 351 -4.97 1.81 -0.43
N GLY A 352 -4.72 0.83 0.45
CA GLY A 352 -3.35 0.47 0.83
C GLY A 352 -2.74 -0.52 -0.18
N LEU A 353 -1.69 -0.12 -0.90
CA LEU A 353 -1.06 -0.93 -1.94
C LEU A 353 -0.57 -2.28 -1.41
N GLU A 354 0.22 -2.24 -0.33
CA GLU A 354 0.83 -3.42 0.28
C GLU A 354 -0.24 -4.35 0.86
N ARG A 355 -1.35 -3.78 1.36
CA ARG A 355 -2.48 -4.55 1.87
C ARG A 355 -3.22 -5.29 0.76
N VAL A 356 -3.44 -4.65 -0.39
CA VAL A 356 -3.98 -5.33 -1.58
C VAL A 356 -3.08 -6.47 -2.02
N VAL A 357 -1.77 -6.25 -2.16
CA VAL A 357 -0.82 -7.29 -2.57
C VAL A 357 -0.77 -8.43 -1.56
N MET A 358 -0.74 -8.11 -0.26
CA MET A 358 -0.75 -9.10 0.83
C MET A 358 -1.98 -10.01 0.75
N LEU A 359 -3.17 -9.44 0.60
CA LEU A 359 -4.43 -10.20 0.59
C LEU A 359 -4.63 -10.94 -0.73
N TYR A 360 -4.24 -10.34 -1.85
CA TYR A 360 -4.30 -10.97 -3.17
C TYR A 360 -3.47 -12.25 -3.22
N LEU A 361 -2.22 -12.17 -2.75
CA LEU A 361 -1.27 -13.30 -2.73
C LEU A 361 -1.39 -14.18 -1.47
N GLY A 362 -2.20 -13.80 -0.48
CA GLY A 362 -2.39 -14.56 0.75
C GLY A 362 -1.14 -14.66 1.64
N LEU A 363 -0.34 -13.60 1.73
CA LEU A 363 0.99 -13.64 2.36
C LEU A 363 0.97 -13.76 3.90
N GLY A 364 -0.16 -13.41 4.53
CA GLY A 364 -0.37 -13.48 5.98
C GLY A 364 0.31 -12.39 6.82
N ASN A 365 1.24 -11.62 6.26
CA ASN A 365 1.87 -10.47 6.91
C ASN A 365 2.22 -9.39 5.89
N VAL A 366 1.81 -8.15 6.15
CA VAL A 366 1.94 -7.02 5.23
C VAL A 366 3.40 -6.69 4.94
N ARG A 367 4.30 -6.94 5.89
CA ARG A 367 5.75 -6.74 5.73
C ARG A 367 6.36 -7.61 4.63
N LYS A 368 5.70 -8.71 4.22
CA LYS A 368 6.11 -9.51 3.07
C LYS A 368 5.81 -8.82 1.74
N ALA A 369 4.80 -7.93 1.71
CA ALA A 369 4.42 -7.09 0.59
C ALA A 369 5.03 -5.68 0.65
N THR A 370 5.94 -5.40 1.59
CA THR A 370 6.60 -4.09 1.72
C THR A 370 8.09 -4.26 1.55
N MET A 371 8.69 -3.56 0.59
CA MET A 371 10.11 -3.74 0.25
C MET A 371 11.02 -3.46 1.44
N PHE A 372 10.80 -2.33 2.11
CA PHE A 372 11.50 -1.94 3.34
C PHE A 372 10.47 -1.49 4.38
N PRO A 373 9.93 -2.42 5.19
CA PRO A 373 8.83 -2.12 6.09
C PRO A 373 9.23 -1.11 7.17
N ARG A 374 8.27 -0.28 7.56
CA ARG A 374 8.34 0.60 8.73
C ARG A 374 7.21 0.25 9.68
N ASP A 375 7.56 0.05 10.94
CA ASP A 375 6.62 -0.21 12.03
C ASP A 375 7.15 0.44 13.32
N PRO A 376 6.43 0.38 14.46
CA PRO A 376 6.89 1.03 15.69
C PRO A 376 8.26 0.55 16.21
N LYS A 377 8.77 -0.59 15.75
CA LYS A 377 10.04 -1.19 16.19
C LYS A 377 11.11 -1.22 15.09
N ARG A 378 10.75 -0.98 13.82
CA ARG A 378 11.64 -1.09 12.66
C ARG A 378 11.74 0.22 11.88
N VAL A 379 12.93 0.81 11.92
CA VAL A 379 13.32 2.00 11.12
C VAL A 379 14.57 1.78 10.26
N THR A 380 15.06 0.54 10.21
CA THR A 380 16.21 0.09 9.41
C THR A 380 15.96 -1.35 8.92
N PRO A 381 16.55 -1.78 7.79
CA PRO A 381 17.13 -0.96 6.71
C PRO A 381 16.07 -0.10 6.00
#